data_AF-A0A7W4HEM8-F1
#
_entry.id   AF-A0A7W4HEM8-F1
#
_cell.length_a   1.000
_cell.length_b   1.000
_cell.length_c   1.000
_cell.angle_alpha   90.00
_cell.angle_beta   90.00
_cell.angle_gamma   90.00
#
_symmetry.space_group_name_H-M   'P 1'
#
loop_
_entity.id
_entity.type
_entity.pdbx_description
1 polymer ?
#
loop_
_entity_poly.entity_id
_entity_poly.type
_entity_poly.pdbx_seq_one_letter_code
_entity_poly.pdbx_strand_id
1 'polypeptide(L)'
;MKKSFFWWISVSASQACWILALVTVLQVGCQEGVRMGRDSMNFSVDTVRFDTVMHSQMSSMRRVALRNDGVESRYVERIWLKGSRADAFSLTVDGLPHNEFRGGTIAAGDSLIMVFMMYTTEYEPDKFERLDVEVVVEGDAGKNVLPIRGWNAGWSKLDSIIDSEEVVPAGGIRYVSEVSKVRAGGKLVLEAGTTLIFGKG
;
A
#
# COMPACT_ATOMS: atom_id res chain seq x y z
N MET A 1 -52.00 40.04 10.82
CA MET A 1 -51.84 39.43 9.48
C MET A 1 -50.46 38.78 9.36
N LYS A 2 -50.39 37.44 9.40
CA LYS A 2 -49.59 36.55 8.54
C LYS A 2 -49.76 35.11 9.07
N LYS A 3 -50.32 34.25 8.21
CA LYS A 3 -50.72 32.87 8.50
C LYS A 3 -49.49 31.96 8.53
N SER A 4 -49.34 31.12 9.55
CA SER A 4 -48.44 29.96 9.48
C SER A 4 -49.11 28.89 8.63
N PHE A 5 -48.42 28.48 7.57
CA PHE A 5 -48.87 27.46 6.63
C PHE A 5 -48.17 26.16 7.04
N PHE A 6 -48.79 25.42 7.96
CA PHE A 6 -48.33 24.08 8.35
C PHE A 6 -49.16 23.08 7.55
N TRP A 7 -48.55 22.50 6.51
CA TRP A 7 -49.18 21.47 5.68
C TRP A 7 -49.10 20.13 6.42
N TRP A 8 -50.22 19.66 6.96
CA TRP A 8 -50.35 18.33 7.54
C TRP A 8 -50.45 17.31 6.40
N ILE A 9 -49.38 16.54 6.18
CA ILE A 9 -49.42 15.36 5.32
C ILE A 9 -50.05 14.22 6.14
N SER A 10 -51.29 13.88 5.85
CA SER A 10 -51.93 12.68 6.41
C SER A 10 -51.41 11.44 5.67
N VAL A 11 -50.40 10.78 6.24
CA VAL A 11 -49.92 9.48 5.74
C VAL A 11 -50.91 8.40 6.20
N SER A 12 -51.45 7.62 5.26
CA SER A 12 -52.38 6.52 5.61
C SER A 12 -51.62 5.37 6.28
N ALA A 13 -52.32 4.59 7.13
CA ALA A 13 -51.72 3.48 7.87
C ALA A 13 -50.97 2.45 6.99
N SER A 14 -51.39 2.30 5.73
CA SER A 14 -50.72 1.46 4.73
C SER A 14 -49.36 2.03 4.31
N GLN A 15 -49.26 3.36 4.10
CA GLN A 15 -47.99 4.00 3.71
C GLN A 15 -47.01 4.14 4.88
N ALA A 16 -47.51 4.26 6.11
CA ALA A 16 -46.67 4.23 7.31
C ALA A 16 -45.90 2.90 7.44
N CYS A 17 -46.52 1.78 7.04
CA CYS A 17 -45.90 0.45 7.08
C CYS A 17 -44.76 0.30 6.07
N TRP A 18 -44.91 0.87 4.86
CA TRP A 18 -43.85 0.89 3.85
C TRP A 18 -42.67 1.79 4.25
N ILE A 19 -42.93 2.94 4.89
CA ILE A 19 -41.88 3.82 5.39
C ILE A 19 -41.12 3.14 6.55
N LEU A 20 -41.82 2.46 7.46
CA LEU A 20 -41.19 1.70 8.55
C LEU A 20 -40.31 0.55 8.02
N ALA A 21 -40.78 -0.16 6.99
CA ALA A 21 -40.03 -1.22 6.34
C ALA A 21 -38.80 -0.71 5.56
N LEU A 22 -38.86 0.51 5.01
CA LEU A 22 -37.71 1.11 4.32
C LEU A 22 -36.62 1.57 5.32
N VAL A 23 -37.03 2.07 6.48
CA VAL A 23 -36.12 2.50 7.56
C VAL A 23 -35.39 1.31 8.19
N THR A 24 -36.04 0.15 8.31
CA THR A 24 -35.39 -1.07 8.84
C THR A 24 -34.36 -1.66 7.87
N VAL A 25 -34.57 -1.57 6.55
CA VAL A 25 -33.60 -2.07 5.55
C VAL A 25 -32.32 -1.22 5.51
N LEU A 26 -32.40 0.08 5.83
CA LEU A 26 -31.22 0.96 5.88
C LEU A 26 -30.30 0.72 7.09
N GLN A 27 -30.73 -0.07 8.08
CA GLN A 27 -29.93 -0.38 9.28
C GLN A 27 -29.11 -1.68 9.15
N VAL A 28 -29.30 -2.47 8.08
CA VAL A 28 -28.61 -3.77 7.88
C VAL A 28 -27.32 -3.63 7.05
N GLY A 29 -26.81 -2.40 6.93
CA GLY A 29 -25.57 -2.09 6.21
C GLY A 29 -24.28 -2.19 7.03
N CYS A 30 -24.30 -2.73 8.25
CA CYS A 30 -23.10 -2.88 9.08
C CYS A 30 -22.67 -4.35 9.16
N GLN A 31 -21.80 -4.78 8.24
CA GLN A 31 -21.01 -5.99 8.44
C GLN A 31 -19.63 -5.58 8.96
N GLU A 32 -19.49 -5.55 10.28
CA GLU A 32 -18.21 -5.83 10.92
C GLU A 32 -18.33 -7.21 11.56
N GLY A 33 -17.62 -8.18 10.97
CA GLY A 33 -17.48 -9.50 11.55
C GLY A 33 -16.74 -9.37 12.88
N VAL A 34 -17.48 -9.42 13.98
CA VAL A 34 -16.91 -9.48 15.33
C VAL A 34 -16.14 -10.79 15.45
N ARG A 35 -14.82 -10.73 15.26
CA ARG A 35 -13.91 -11.82 15.60
C ARG A 35 -13.61 -11.69 17.09
N MET A 36 -14.36 -12.42 17.90
CA MET A 36 -14.08 -12.57 19.33
C MET A 36 -12.79 -13.39 19.53
N GLY A 37 -11.64 -12.74 19.36
CA GLY A 37 -10.35 -13.15 19.90
C GLY A 37 -10.02 -12.23 21.07
N ARG A 38 -9.69 -12.81 22.23
CA ARG A 38 -9.34 -12.07 23.45
C ARG A 38 -8.01 -11.28 23.31
N ASP A 39 -7.29 -11.52 22.22
CA ASP A 39 -6.15 -10.74 21.71
C ASP A 39 -6.54 -10.13 20.36
N SER A 40 -6.80 -8.83 20.35
CA SER A 40 -7.56 -8.13 19.30
C SER A 40 -6.71 -7.11 18.53
N MET A 41 -5.39 -7.33 18.49
CA MET A 41 -4.49 -6.49 17.69
C MET A 41 -4.41 -7.05 16.27
N ASN A 42 -5.01 -6.35 15.30
CA ASN A 42 -5.14 -6.84 13.93
C ASN A 42 -4.62 -5.83 12.91
N PHE A 43 -3.91 -6.31 11.90
CA PHE A 43 -3.56 -5.48 10.75
C PHE A 43 -4.76 -5.34 9.81
N SER A 44 -4.88 -4.18 9.16
CA SER A 44 -5.93 -3.93 8.16
C SER A 44 -5.77 -4.74 6.87
N VAL A 45 -4.61 -5.39 6.69
CA VAL A 45 -4.26 -6.23 5.54
C VAL A 45 -3.42 -7.41 5.99
N ASP A 46 -3.47 -8.52 5.25
CA ASP A 46 -2.66 -9.71 5.57
C ASP A 46 -1.24 -9.65 4.96
N THR A 47 -1.02 -8.76 3.99
CA THR A 47 0.29 -8.58 3.34
C THR A 47 0.35 -7.20 2.69
N VAL A 48 1.44 -6.47 2.91
CA VAL A 48 1.75 -5.25 2.16
C VAL A 48 2.43 -5.65 0.85
N ARG A 49 1.87 -5.24 -0.29
CA ARG A 49 2.43 -5.54 -1.61
C ARG A 49 2.89 -4.28 -2.32
N PHE A 50 4.13 -4.31 -2.79
CA PHE A 50 4.69 -3.37 -3.75
C PHE A 50 4.81 -4.09 -5.09
N ASP A 51 4.39 -3.39 -6.15
CA ASP A 51 4.63 -3.86 -7.52
C ASP A 51 6.13 -3.74 -7.84
N THR A 52 6.50 -3.90 -9.10
CA THR A 52 7.87 -3.65 -9.53
C THR A 52 8.25 -2.19 -9.28
N VAL A 53 9.22 -1.98 -8.40
CA VAL A 53 9.85 -0.69 -8.17
C VAL A 53 11.23 -0.73 -8.78
N MET A 54 11.50 0.29 -9.56
CA MET A 54 12.77 0.52 -10.20
C MET A 54 13.81 0.94 -9.17
N HIS A 55 15.03 0.41 -9.27
CA HIS A 55 16.11 0.90 -8.42
C HIS A 55 16.24 2.42 -8.56
N SER A 56 16.61 3.08 -7.47
CA SER A 56 16.74 4.53 -7.37
C SER A 56 15.44 5.31 -7.63
N GLN A 57 14.29 4.64 -7.71
CA GLN A 57 12.96 5.27 -7.72
C GLN A 57 12.18 4.89 -6.48
N MET A 58 11.51 5.87 -5.88
CA MET A 58 10.66 5.63 -4.71
C MET A 58 9.31 5.04 -5.14
N SER A 59 8.82 4.08 -4.37
CA SER A 59 7.49 3.50 -4.60
C SER A 59 6.36 4.46 -4.24
N SER A 60 5.13 4.06 -4.61
CA SER A 60 3.94 4.62 -3.96
C SER A 60 3.87 4.22 -2.48
N MET A 61 3.21 5.05 -1.67
CA MET A 61 2.99 4.78 -0.24
C MET A 61 1.92 3.70 -0.02
N ARG A 62 2.14 2.83 0.96
CA ARG A 62 1.16 1.83 1.43
C ARG A 62 0.78 2.12 2.87
N ARG A 63 -0.49 2.45 3.12
CA ARG A 63 -1.02 2.71 4.45
C ARG A 63 -1.61 1.44 5.05
N VAL A 64 -1.23 1.13 6.29
CA VAL A 64 -1.74 -0.01 7.07
C VAL A 64 -2.16 0.49 8.44
N ALA A 65 -3.32 0.04 8.91
CA ALA A 65 -3.73 0.25 10.29
C ALA A 65 -3.41 -1.00 11.12
N LEU A 66 -2.83 -0.80 12.29
CA LEU A 66 -2.83 -1.78 13.37
C LEU A 66 -3.98 -1.40 14.31
N ARG A 67 -5.06 -2.19 14.28
CA ARG A 67 -6.29 -1.95 15.00
C ARG A 67 -6.27 -2.65 16.35
N ASN A 68 -6.78 -1.99 17.37
CA ASN A 68 -7.14 -2.62 18.62
C ASN A 68 -8.66 -2.84 18.66
N ASP A 69 -9.11 -4.00 18.19
CA ASP A 69 -10.54 -4.36 18.18
C ASP A 69 -11.04 -4.83 19.58
N GLY A 70 -10.23 -4.57 20.61
CA GLY A 70 -10.47 -5.00 21.98
C GLY A 70 -11.23 -3.97 22.80
N VAL A 71 -11.49 -4.34 24.05
CA VAL A 71 -12.16 -3.46 25.03
C VAL A 71 -11.20 -2.76 25.99
N GLU A 72 -9.91 -3.13 25.94
CA GLU A 72 -8.84 -2.52 26.74
C GLU A 72 -7.82 -1.84 25.84
N SER A 73 -7.15 -0.81 26.35
CA SER A 73 -6.03 -0.19 25.65
C SER A 73 -4.84 -1.15 25.59
N ARG A 74 -4.11 -1.15 24.48
CA ARG A 74 -2.94 -2.02 24.27
C ARG A 74 -1.66 -1.21 24.15
N TYR A 75 -0.62 -1.65 24.84
CA TYR A 75 0.70 -1.04 24.76
C TYR A 75 1.55 -1.73 23.70
N VAL A 76 2.01 -0.95 22.73
CA VAL A 76 3.01 -1.35 21.75
C VAL A 76 4.38 -0.99 22.30
N GLU A 77 5.19 -1.99 22.60
CA GLU A 77 6.56 -1.80 23.05
C GLU A 77 7.46 -1.41 21.87
N ARG A 78 7.30 -2.10 20.73
CA ARG A 78 8.23 -1.98 19.61
C ARG A 78 7.58 -2.30 18.27
N ILE A 79 7.92 -1.52 17.23
CA ILE A 79 7.62 -1.82 15.83
C ILE A 79 8.91 -1.68 15.01
N TRP A 80 9.25 -2.68 14.20
CA TRP A 80 10.42 -2.63 13.32
C TRP A 80 10.29 -3.54 12.10
N LEU A 81 11.14 -3.30 11.11
CA LEU A 81 11.26 -4.12 9.92
C LEU A 81 12.31 -5.22 10.15
N LYS A 82 11.95 -6.47 9.84
CA LYS A 82 12.80 -7.65 9.98
C LYS A 82 12.98 -8.32 8.62
N GLY A 83 14.22 -8.67 8.29
CA GLY A 83 14.58 -9.35 7.06
C GLY A 83 15.96 -8.89 6.57
N SER A 84 16.56 -9.64 5.66
CA SER A 84 17.86 -9.27 5.07
C SER A 84 17.81 -8.00 4.22
N ARG A 85 16.63 -7.65 3.72
CA ARG A 85 16.37 -6.48 2.86
C ARG A 85 15.46 -5.44 3.52
N ALA A 86 15.47 -5.37 4.86
CA ALA A 86 14.65 -4.42 5.61
C ALA A 86 14.99 -2.95 5.29
N ASP A 87 16.25 -2.69 4.93
CA ASP A 87 16.77 -1.39 4.48
C ASP A 87 16.13 -0.89 3.17
N ALA A 88 15.60 -1.79 2.34
CA ALA A 88 14.86 -1.44 1.14
C ALA A 88 13.48 -0.86 1.42
N PHE A 89 13.02 -0.86 2.67
CA PHE A 89 11.71 -0.38 3.07
C PHE A 89 11.83 0.68 4.16
N SER A 90 11.01 1.71 4.06
CA SER A 90 10.85 2.70 5.13
C SER A 90 9.57 2.43 5.90
N LEU A 91 9.62 2.50 7.23
CA LEU A 91 8.46 2.52 8.10
C LEU A 91 8.25 3.96 8.59
N THR A 92 7.03 4.45 8.51
CA THR A 92 6.58 5.70 9.11
C THR A 92 5.42 5.42 10.04
N VAL A 93 5.50 5.93 11.27
CA VAL A 93 4.46 5.82 12.31
C VAL A 93 4.12 7.24 12.74
N ASP A 94 2.83 7.58 12.79
CA ASP A 94 2.33 8.91 13.16
C ASP A 94 2.98 10.07 12.38
N GLY A 95 3.33 9.81 11.12
CA GLY A 95 3.93 10.80 10.21
C GLY A 95 5.44 10.98 10.35
N LEU A 96 6.10 10.28 11.27
CA LEU A 96 7.55 10.32 11.43
C LEU A 96 8.21 9.03 10.92
N PRO A 97 9.31 9.11 10.16
CA PRO A 97 10.05 7.94 9.72
C PRO A 97 10.78 7.30 10.91
N HIS A 98 10.74 5.98 10.98
CA HIS A 98 11.36 5.18 12.03
C HIS A 98 12.12 4.00 11.42
N ASN A 99 13.37 3.78 11.87
CA ASN A 99 14.02 2.48 11.72
C ASN A 99 13.39 1.47 12.70
N GLU A 100 13.02 2.00 13.86
CA GLU A 100 12.37 1.31 14.94
C GLU A 100 11.52 2.33 15.70
N PHE A 101 10.25 2.00 15.92
CA PHE A 101 9.35 2.76 16.78
C PHE A 101 9.29 2.07 18.14
N ARG A 102 9.37 2.84 19.22
CA ARG A 102 9.32 2.34 20.60
C ARG A 102 8.28 3.09 21.40
N GLY A 103 7.37 2.34 21.99
CA GLY A 103 6.35 2.87 22.89
C GLY A 103 5.20 3.54 22.17
N GLY A 104 3.98 3.12 22.50
CA GLY A 104 2.74 3.75 22.08
C GLY A 104 1.56 3.02 22.71
N THR A 105 0.47 3.71 22.97
CA THR A 105 -0.76 3.09 23.46
C THR A 105 -1.84 3.27 22.41
N ILE A 106 -2.51 2.16 22.06
CA ILE A 106 -3.64 2.16 21.14
C ILE A 106 -4.89 1.94 21.98
N ALA A 107 -5.75 2.96 22.07
CA ALA A 107 -6.99 2.87 22.82
C ALA A 107 -7.91 1.77 22.26
N ALA A 108 -8.83 1.29 23.09
CA ALA A 108 -9.85 0.34 22.67
C ALA A 108 -10.68 0.92 21.50
N GLY A 109 -10.79 0.17 20.41
CA GLY A 109 -11.46 0.59 19.17
C GLY A 109 -10.67 1.56 18.29
N ASP A 110 -9.43 1.90 18.65
CA ASP A 110 -8.59 2.82 17.89
C ASP A 110 -7.53 2.08 17.04
N SER A 111 -6.77 2.83 16.25
CA SER A 111 -5.76 2.30 15.33
C SER A 111 -4.50 3.14 15.29
N LEU A 112 -3.36 2.47 15.27
CA LEU A 112 -2.09 3.08 14.90
C LEU A 112 -1.89 2.99 13.39
N ILE A 113 -1.54 4.10 12.75
CA ILE A 113 -1.35 4.15 11.30
C ILE A 113 0.13 4.03 10.96
N MET A 114 0.46 3.02 10.15
CA MET A 114 1.78 2.83 9.56
C MET A 114 1.74 3.15 8.08
N VAL A 115 2.79 3.77 7.57
CA VAL A 115 3.01 3.99 6.15
C VAL A 115 4.33 3.35 5.75
N PHE A 116 4.28 2.56 4.67
CA PHE A 116 5.43 1.88 4.10
C PHE A 116 5.73 2.44 2.71
N MET A 117 7.02 2.57 2.40
CA MET A 117 7.53 2.81 1.05
C MET A 117 8.69 1.86 0.80
N MET A 118 8.94 1.56 -0.48
CA MET A 118 10.07 0.77 -0.93
C MET A 118 11.00 1.65 -1.76
N TYR A 119 12.30 1.54 -1.49
CA TYR A 119 13.36 2.24 -2.20
C TYR A 119 14.65 1.43 -2.10
N THR A 120 15.26 1.16 -3.25
CA THR A 120 16.51 0.39 -3.34
C THR A 120 17.59 1.24 -4.00
N THR A 121 18.80 1.22 -3.42
CA THR A 121 19.99 1.82 -4.05
C THR A 121 20.89 0.78 -4.70
N GLU A 122 20.74 -0.47 -4.32
CA GLU A 122 21.52 -1.58 -4.89
C GLU A 122 21.12 -1.82 -6.34
N TYR A 123 22.15 -1.86 -7.20
CA TYR A 123 22.01 -1.99 -8.63
C TYR A 123 22.63 -3.31 -9.09
N GLU A 124 21.78 -4.25 -9.45
CA GLU A 124 22.16 -5.41 -10.25
C GLU A 124 21.50 -5.27 -11.62
N PRO A 125 22.26 -4.98 -12.70
CA PRO A 125 21.68 -4.72 -14.00
C PRO A 125 20.83 -5.90 -14.50
N ASP A 126 19.71 -5.58 -15.13
CA ASP A 126 18.87 -6.53 -15.86
C ASP A 126 18.33 -7.69 -14.99
N LYS A 127 18.17 -7.43 -13.68
CA LYS A 127 17.70 -8.41 -12.70
C LYS A 127 16.42 -7.97 -12.00
N PHE A 128 15.47 -8.89 -11.91
CA PHE A 128 14.37 -8.79 -10.96
C PHE A 128 14.75 -9.48 -9.66
N GLU A 129 14.53 -8.80 -8.55
CA GLU A 129 14.77 -9.34 -7.23
C GLU A 129 13.49 -9.24 -6.39
N ARG A 130 13.09 -10.38 -5.81
CA ARG A 130 11.98 -10.41 -4.86
C ARG A 130 12.48 -10.04 -3.48
N LEU A 131 11.85 -9.04 -2.87
CA LEU A 131 12.13 -8.58 -1.52
C LEU A 131 11.00 -9.05 -0.60
N ASP A 132 11.34 -9.88 0.37
CA ASP A 132 10.43 -10.36 1.40
C ASP A 132 10.96 -9.91 2.77
N VAL A 133 10.17 -9.08 3.45
CA VAL A 133 10.45 -8.63 4.82
C VAL A 133 9.19 -8.71 5.65
N GLU A 134 9.33 -8.51 6.95
CA GLU A 134 8.23 -8.52 7.90
C GLU A 134 8.25 -7.21 8.68
N VAL A 135 7.09 -6.59 8.90
CA VAL A 135 6.96 -5.67 10.03
C VAL A 135 6.55 -6.49 11.25
N VAL A 136 7.30 -6.31 12.33
CA VAL A 136 7.07 -6.98 13.60
C VAL A 136 6.59 -5.94 14.60
N VAL A 137 5.49 -6.25 15.27
CA VAL A 137 4.92 -5.46 16.37
C VAL A 137 4.97 -6.33 17.62
N GLU A 138 5.64 -5.84 18.65
CA GLU A 138 5.68 -6.48 19.97
C GLU A 138 5.11 -5.53 21.04
N GLY A 139 4.39 -6.09 21.99
CA GLY A 139 3.74 -5.35 23.07
C GLY A 139 3.13 -6.27 24.12
N ASP A 140 2.25 -5.71 24.94
CA ASP A 140 1.56 -6.42 26.02
C ASP A 140 0.61 -7.52 25.52
N ALA A 141 0.02 -7.33 24.35
CA ALA A 141 -0.79 -8.31 23.62
C ALA A 141 0.05 -9.39 22.89
N GLY A 142 1.37 -9.40 23.11
CA GLY A 142 2.29 -10.33 22.46
C GLY A 142 2.83 -9.80 21.13
N LYS A 143 3.04 -10.73 20.19
CA LYS A 143 3.76 -10.47 18.94
C LYS A 143 2.84 -10.64 17.74
N ASN A 144 2.79 -9.62 16.89
CA ASN A 144 2.09 -9.62 15.62
C ASN A 144 3.08 -9.39 14.49
N VAL A 145 2.90 -10.10 13.37
CA VAL A 145 3.80 -10.06 12.21
C VAL A 145 2.97 -9.83 10.96
N LEU A 146 3.38 -8.86 10.14
CA LEU A 146 2.78 -8.58 8.84
C LEU A 146 3.84 -8.70 7.75
N PRO A 147 3.68 -9.63 6.79
CA PRO A 147 4.56 -9.73 5.64
C PRO A 147 4.48 -8.49 4.74
N ILE A 148 5.64 -8.08 4.24
CA ILE A 148 5.80 -7.07 3.19
C ILE A 148 6.55 -7.74 2.03
N ARG A 149 5.97 -7.63 0.84
CA ARG A 149 6.53 -8.22 -0.38
C ARG A 149 6.64 -7.17 -1.47
N GLY A 150 7.77 -7.16 -2.17
CA GLY A 150 8.01 -6.26 -3.28
C GLY A 150 8.94 -6.87 -4.32
N TRP A 151 9.04 -6.20 -5.45
CA TRP A 151 9.98 -6.54 -6.52
C TRP A 151 10.85 -5.34 -6.86
N ASN A 152 12.17 -5.52 -6.78
CA ASN A 152 13.14 -4.57 -7.30
C ASN A 152 13.49 -4.95 -8.74
N ALA A 153 13.61 -3.95 -9.62
CA ALA A 153 14.14 -4.13 -10.97
C ALA A 153 15.41 -3.30 -11.14
N GLY A 154 16.52 -3.96 -11.46
CA GLY A 154 17.70 -3.31 -11.99
C GLY A 154 17.50 -3.02 -13.46
N TRP A 155 17.44 -1.74 -13.82
CA TRP A 155 17.12 -1.26 -15.16
C TRP A 155 18.23 -0.34 -15.63
N SER A 156 18.48 -0.29 -16.93
CA SER A 156 19.30 0.77 -17.54
C SER A 156 18.42 1.73 -18.31
N LYS A 157 18.76 3.01 -18.32
CA LYS A 157 18.04 3.97 -19.16
C LYS A 157 18.28 3.61 -20.63
N LEU A 158 17.24 3.62 -21.46
CA LEU A 158 17.40 3.59 -22.91
C LEU A 158 17.81 4.98 -23.38
N ASP A 159 18.78 5.06 -24.28
CA ASP A 159 19.21 6.35 -24.81
C ASP A 159 18.07 7.06 -25.55
N SER A 160 17.99 8.37 -25.31
CA SER A 160 16.97 9.22 -25.95
C SER A 160 17.26 9.44 -27.45
N ILE A 161 18.51 9.25 -27.86
CA ILE A 161 19.01 9.43 -29.22
C ILE A 161 19.95 8.27 -29.53
N ILE A 162 19.60 7.48 -30.53
CA ILE A 162 20.38 6.31 -30.97
C ILE A 162 20.90 6.64 -32.37
N ASP A 163 22.16 7.05 -32.46
CA ASP A 163 22.85 7.41 -33.71
C ASP A 163 23.91 6.38 -34.16
N SER A 164 24.16 5.36 -33.34
CA SER A 164 24.93 4.16 -33.68
C SER A 164 24.12 2.88 -33.42
N GLU A 165 24.76 1.72 -33.51
CA GLU A 165 24.15 0.45 -33.09
C GLU A 165 24.10 0.37 -31.55
N GLU A 166 22.90 0.20 -31.00
CA GLU A 166 22.65 -0.14 -29.59
C GLU A 166 21.97 -1.51 -29.55
N VAL A 167 22.56 -2.45 -28.80
CA VAL A 167 22.02 -3.80 -28.62
C VAL A 167 21.59 -3.97 -27.17
N VAL A 168 20.30 -4.25 -26.97
CA VAL A 168 19.76 -4.67 -25.69
C VAL A 168 19.77 -6.20 -25.65
N PRO A 169 20.57 -6.81 -24.75
CA PRO A 169 20.75 -8.26 -24.72
C PRO A 169 19.49 -8.97 -24.23
N ALA A 170 19.41 -10.28 -24.48
CA ALA A 170 18.34 -11.12 -23.96
C ALA A 170 18.25 -11.01 -22.43
N GLY A 171 17.05 -10.77 -21.90
CA GLY A 171 16.83 -10.51 -20.48
C GLY A 171 17.12 -9.07 -20.04
N GLY A 172 17.66 -8.24 -20.93
CA GLY A 172 17.93 -6.82 -20.67
C GLY A 172 16.66 -6.05 -20.28
N ILE A 173 16.75 -5.18 -19.29
CA ILE A 173 15.67 -4.31 -18.81
C ILE A 173 16.05 -2.87 -19.14
N ARG A 174 15.27 -2.23 -20.00
CA ARG A 174 15.47 -0.81 -20.34
C ARG A 174 14.28 0.05 -19.94
N TYR A 175 14.56 1.18 -19.33
CA TYR A 175 13.56 2.19 -19.03
C TYR A 175 13.57 3.31 -20.05
N VAL A 176 12.40 3.55 -20.64
CA VAL A 176 12.14 4.60 -21.60
C VAL A 176 11.38 5.70 -20.86
N SER A 177 12.11 6.65 -20.28
CA SER A 177 11.53 7.76 -19.51
C SER A 177 10.95 8.86 -20.40
N GLU A 178 11.42 8.96 -21.64
CA GLU A 178 11.08 9.97 -22.62
C GLU A 178 11.09 9.33 -24.03
N VAL A 179 10.88 10.12 -25.07
CA VAL A 179 10.97 9.64 -26.45
C VAL A 179 12.42 9.26 -26.80
N SER A 180 12.67 7.98 -27.06
CA SER A 180 13.89 7.50 -27.72
C SER A 180 13.76 7.57 -29.24
N LYS A 181 14.70 8.26 -29.90
CA LYS A 181 14.75 8.45 -31.35
C LYS A 181 15.93 7.73 -31.95
N VAL A 182 15.66 6.76 -32.82
CA VAL A 182 16.69 6.17 -33.69
C VAL A 182 16.90 7.11 -34.88
N ARG A 183 18.09 7.71 -34.97
CA ARG A 183 18.47 8.62 -36.06
C ARG A 183 18.83 7.83 -37.31
N ALA A 184 18.81 8.50 -38.46
CA ALA A 184 19.31 7.92 -39.69
C ALA A 184 20.76 7.43 -39.50
N GLY A 185 21.01 6.15 -39.81
CA GLY A 185 22.31 5.48 -39.58
C GLY A 185 22.44 4.76 -38.24
N GLY A 186 21.58 5.08 -37.26
CA GLY A 186 21.50 4.34 -36.00
C GLY A 186 20.68 3.05 -36.12
N LYS A 187 20.87 2.14 -35.17
CA LYS A 187 20.17 0.85 -35.13
C LYS A 187 19.92 0.43 -33.69
N LEU A 188 18.66 0.24 -33.31
CA LEU A 188 18.30 -0.38 -32.03
C LEU A 188 17.99 -1.86 -32.25
N VAL A 189 18.73 -2.74 -31.60
CA VAL A 189 18.51 -4.19 -31.62
C VAL A 189 18.00 -4.62 -30.25
N LEU A 190 16.80 -5.21 -30.23
CA LEU A 190 16.24 -5.83 -29.03
C LEU A 190 16.34 -7.34 -29.21
N GLU A 191 17.20 -8.00 -28.44
CA GLU A 191 17.26 -9.45 -28.46
C GLU A 191 16.00 -10.07 -27.83
N ALA A 192 15.69 -11.30 -28.21
CA ALA A 192 14.53 -12.02 -27.69
C ALA A 192 14.61 -12.12 -26.15
N GLY A 193 13.51 -11.79 -25.46
CA GLY A 193 13.46 -11.77 -24.00
C GLY A 193 13.85 -10.43 -23.35
N THR A 194 14.14 -9.40 -24.14
CA THR A 194 14.30 -8.02 -23.64
C THR A 194 12.98 -7.49 -23.04
N THR A 195 13.08 -6.72 -21.96
CA THR A 195 11.98 -5.96 -21.33
C THR A 195 12.18 -4.47 -21.55
N LEU A 196 11.17 -3.81 -22.13
CA LEU A 196 11.08 -2.34 -22.16
C LEU A 196 10.03 -1.87 -21.16
N ILE A 197 10.40 -0.93 -20.31
CA ILE A 197 9.49 -0.31 -19.36
C ILE A 197 9.32 1.15 -19.75
N PHE A 198 8.09 1.57 -20.02
CA PHE A 198 7.78 2.93 -20.44
C PHE A 198 7.31 3.74 -19.24
N GLY A 199 8.03 4.83 -18.95
CA GLY A 199 7.60 5.82 -17.98
C GLY A 199 6.38 6.59 -18.45
N LYS A 200 5.59 7.12 -17.52
CA LYS A 200 4.64 8.18 -17.86
C LYS A 200 5.42 9.47 -18.08
N GLY A 201 5.46 9.93 -19.33
CA GLY A 201 5.89 11.29 -19.68
C GLY A 201 4.88 12.34 -19.21
#